data_AF-A0A832PX41-F1
#
_entry.id   AF-A0A832PX41-F1
#
_cell.length_a   1.000
_cell.length_b   1.000
_cell.length_c   1.000
_cell.angle_alpha   90.00
_cell.angle_beta   90.00
_cell.angle_gamma   90.00
#
_symmetry.space_group_name_H-M   'P 1'
#
loop_
_entity.id
_entity.type
_entity.pdbx_description
1 polymer ?
#
loop_
_entity_poly.entity_id
_entity_poly.type
_entity_poly.pdbx_seq_one_letter_code
_entity_poly.pdbx_strand_id
1 'polypeptide(L)'
;MRRHLLFNWHANHEALKQALEQDIQEPRDVKPTGKGWTYVTFVRPGTRASQVLFDVDQLDQLAKDNGFYLPKEVLAKHNKVVVTAKSEDIGPSGQLFALVRFLEAFAKRNSDTDKAPVSGFYGKLGGSFNRRHKGRVLVMYAENDESLLEVMASAEIIAPQCKIPGVELTVSITNALSALPRLLTGFDDPEYRSTGATMFKIKDVTKFHTVLDEARQDQPKYIFEATPR
;
A
#
# COMPACT_ATOMS: atom_id res chain seq x y z
N MET A 1 13.11 -13.90 -15.08
CA MET A 1 11.62 -13.98 -15.20
C MET A 1 11.03 -12.57 -15.09
N ARG A 2 9.78 -12.29 -15.49
CA ARG A 2 9.19 -10.93 -15.32
C ARG A 2 8.00 -10.91 -14.38
N ARG A 3 7.97 -9.96 -13.45
CA ARG A 3 6.80 -9.65 -12.61
C ARG A 3 5.71 -8.96 -13.42
N HIS A 4 4.47 -9.14 -13.01
CA HIS A 4 3.31 -8.50 -13.61
C HIS A 4 2.70 -7.48 -12.65
N LEU A 5 2.43 -6.28 -13.15
CA LEU A 5 1.63 -5.27 -12.45
C LEU A 5 0.17 -5.53 -12.80
N LEU A 6 -0.61 -5.95 -11.80
CA LEU A 6 -2.02 -6.28 -11.95
C LEU A 6 -2.86 -5.32 -11.11
N PHE A 7 -3.98 -4.90 -11.67
CA PHE A 7 -4.94 -4.02 -11.02
C PHE A 7 -6.30 -4.72 -10.91
N ASN A 8 -6.83 -4.78 -9.70
CA ASN A 8 -8.25 -5.03 -9.48
C ASN A 8 -8.94 -3.67 -9.27
N TRP A 9 -9.48 -3.12 -10.37
CA TRP A 9 -10.05 -1.79 -10.42
C TRP A 9 -11.34 -1.69 -9.61
N HIS A 10 -11.41 -0.65 -8.77
CA HIS A 10 -12.69 -0.26 -8.19
C HIS A 10 -13.60 0.34 -9.26
N ALA A 11 -14.91 0.05 -9.23
CA ALA A 11 -15.86 0.57 -10.21
C ALA A 11 -15.82 2.11 -10.33
N ASN A 12 -15.67 2.81 -9.20
CA ASN A 12 -15.53 4.27 -9.16
C ASN A 12 -14.23 4.82 -9.80
N HIS A 13 -13.28 3.96 -10.16
CA HIS A 13 -12.03 4.31 -10.82
C HIS A 13 -12.03 3.90 -12.31
N GLU A 14 -13.17 3.53 -12.89
CA GLU A 14 -13.26 3.13 -14.31
C GLU A 14 -12.77 4.24 -15.26
N ALA A 15 -13.08 5.50 -14.95
CA ALA A 15 -12.57 6.66 -15.71
C ALA A 15 -11.03 6.71 -15.79
N LEU A 16 -10.35 6.28 -14.72
CA LEU A 16 -8.90 6.21 -14.68
C LEU A 16 -8.37 5.04 -15.52
N LYS A 17 -9.03 3.89 -15.45
CA LYS A 17 -8.70 2.73 -16.30
C LYS A 17 -8.82 3.09 -17.79
N GLN A 18 -9.93 3.72 -18.19
CA GLN A 18 -10.16 4.17 -19.57
C GLN A 18 -9.12 5.19 -20.02
N ALA A 19 -8.71 6.12 -19.15
CA ALA A 19 -7.66 7.09 -19.46
C ALA A 19 -6.33 6.42 -19.83
N LEU A 20 -5.97 5.33 -19.16
CA LEU A 20 -4.76 4.56 -19.45
C LEU A 20 -4.88 3.79 -20.77
N GLU A 21 -6.05 3.19 -21.03
CA GLU A 21 -6.33 2.50 -22.30
C GLU A 21 -6.32 3.44 -23.51
N GLN A 22 -6.67 4.71 -23.29
CA GLN A 22 -6.63 5.78 -24.30
C GLN A 22 -5.27 6.48 -24.39
N ASP A 23 -4.28 6.06 -23.60
CA ASP A 23 -2.94 6.66 -23.51
C ASP A 23 -2.98 8.19 -23.28
N ILE A 24 -3.87 8.63 -22.38
CA ILE A 24 -3.89 10.02 -21.92
C ILE A 24 -2.56 10.34 -21.25
N GLN A 25 -1.96 11.48 -21.62
CA GLN A 25 -0.69 11.93 -21.04
C GLN A 25 -0.87 12.96 -19.92
N GLU A 26 -1.91 13.78 -19.99
CA GLU A 26 -2.13 14.89 -19.07
C GLU A 26 -3.12 14.53 -17.94
N PRO A 27 -2.77 14.76 -16.67
CA PRO A 27 -3.64 14.42 -15.54
C PRO A 27 -4.97 15.17 -15.53
N ARG A 28 -5.06 16.31 -16.24
CA ARG A 28 -6.28 17.13 -16.35
C ARG A 28 -7.34 16.53 -17.27
N ASP A 29 -6.92 15.67 -18.20
CA ASP A 29 -7.82 15.06 -19.19
C ASP A 29 -8.50 13.80 -18.63
N VAL A 30 -8.10 13.35 -17.44
CA VAL A 30 -8.71 12.22 -16.75
C VAL A 30 -10.08 12.63 -16.20
N LYS A 31 -11.12 11.94 -16.67
CA LYS A 31 -12.49 12.17 -16.21
C LYS A 31 -12.65 12.00 -14.69
N PRO A 32 -13.68 12.61 -14.08
CA PRO A 32 -13.93 12.49 -12.65
C PRO A 32 -13.99 11.03 -12.16
N THR A 33 -13.29 10.75 -11.07
CA THR A 33 -13.27 9.46 -10.35
C THR A 33 -14.00 9.61 -9.02
N GLY A 34 -14.62 8.53 -8.55
CA GLY A 34 -15.31 8.50 -7.26
C GLY A 34 -14.39 8.10 -6.09
N LYS A 35 -14.99 7.87 -4.92
CA LYS A 35 -14.28 7.33 -3.75
C LYS A 35 -14.15 5.82 -3.87
N GLY A 36 -13.00 5.25 -3.51
CA GLY A 36 -12.79 3.82 -3.52
C GLY A 36 -11.31 3.45 -3.37
N TRP A 37 -11.03 2.15 -3.40
CA TRP A 37 -9.68 1.60 -3.40
C TRP A 37 -9.53 0.64 -4.58
N THR A 38 -8.61 0.96 -5.48
CA THR A 38 -8.12 -0.01 -6.48
C THR A 38 -6.99 -0.80 -5.85
N TYR A 39 -7.05 -2.12 -5.95
CA TYR A 39 -6.05 -3.02 -5.40
C TYR A 39 -5.03 -3.33 -6.49
N VAL A 40 -3.77 -3.42 -6.09
CA VAL A 40 -2.64 -3.62 -6.99
C VAL A 40 -1.71 -4.69 -6.44
N THR A 41 -1.22 -5.54 -7.33
CA THR A 41 -0.15 -6.51 -7.02
C THR A 41 0.92 -6.42 -8.07
N PHE A 42 2.18 -6.49 -7.63
CA PHE A 42 3.33 -6.56 -8.50
C PHE A 42 4.18 -7.76 -8.09
N VAL A 43 3.89 -8.90 -8.70
CA VAL A 43 4.36 -10.22 -8.24
C VAL A 43 4.88 -11.07 -9.39
N ARG A 44 5.64 -12.10 -9.02
CA ARG A 44 6.15 -13.13 -9.94
C ARG A 44 4.99 -14.02 -10.44
N PRO A 45 4.98 -14.47 -11.70
CA PRO A 45 4.07 -15.52 -12.16
C PRO A 45 4.08 -16.74 -11.22
N GLY A 46 2.90 -17.29 -10.92
CA GLY A 46 2.73 -18.43 -10.00
C GLY A 46 2.88 -18.10 -8.51
N THR A 47 3.00 -16.82 -8.15
CA THR A 47 3.01 -16.39 -6.73
C THR A 47 1.64 -16.66 -6.11
N ARG A 48 1.62 -17.37 -4.97
CA ARG A 48 0.39 -17.66 -4.23
C ARG A 48 0.08 -16.52 -3.26
N ALA A 49 -1.20 -16.27 -3.00
CA ALA A 49 -1.63 -15.26 -2.03
C ALA A 49 -0.97 -15.45 -0.65
N SER A 50 -0.88 -16.69 -0.18
CA SER A 50 -0.27 -17.04 1.13
C SER A 50 1.24 -16.76 1.23
N GLN A 51 1.92 -16.46 0.12
CA GLN A 51 3.35 -16.12 0.14
C GLN A 51 3.58 -14.62 0.37
N VAL A 52 2.57 -13.79 0.14
CA VAL A 52 2.73 -12.33 0.09
C VAL A 52 1.75 -11.63 1.02
N LEU A 53 0.49 -12.08 1.04
CA LEU A 53 -0.51 -11.51 1.93
C LEU A 53 -0.20 -11.91 3.36
N PHE A 54 -0.33 -10.93 4.23
CA PHE A 54 -0.26 -11.15 5.66
C PHE A 54 -1.41 -12.06 6.14
N ASP A 55 -1.08 -12.96 7.08
CA ASP A 55 -2.02 -13.87 7.73
C ASP A 55 -2.79 -13.17 8.86
N VAL A 56 -3.97 -12.63 8.50
CA VAL A 56 -4.86 -11.92 9.43
C VAL A 56 -5.34 -12.80 10.57
N ASP A 57 -5.57 -14.09 10.30
CA ASP A 57 -6.07 -15.03 11.29
C ASP A 57 -4.97 -15.43 12.28
N GLN A 58 -3.73 -15.57 11.81
CA GLN A 58 -2.59 -15.79 12.69
C GLN A 58 -2.35 -14.60 13.63
N LEU A 59 -2.52 -13.35 13.18
CA LEU A 59 -2.40 -12.18 14.06
C LEU A 59 -3.52 -12.10 15.09
N ASP A 60 -4.75 -12.41 14.68
CA ASP A 60 -5.90 -12.47 15.58
C ASP A 60 -5.64 -13.51 16.69
N GLN A 61 -5.22 -14.71 16.29
CA GLN A 61 -4.90 -15.78 17.22
C GLN A 61 -3.74 -15.41 18.13
N LEU A 62 -2.66 -14.84 17.58
CA LEU A 62 -1.52 -14.39 18.37
C LEU A 62 -1.91 -13.32 19.40
N ALA A 63 -2.77 -12.37 19.02
CA ALA A 63 -3.28 -11.38 19.96
C ALA A 63 -4.07 -12.06 21.09
N LYS A 64 -4.98 -12.98 20.77
CA LYS A 64 -5.79 -13.71 21.76
C LYS A 64 -4.93 -14.54 22.72
N ASP A 65 -3.97 -15.29 22.18
CA ASP A 65 -3.06 -16.15 22.96
C ASP A 65 -2.20 -15.35 23.94
N ASN A 66 -1.86 -14.10 23.59
CA ASN A 66 -1.08 -13.19 24.43
C ASN A 66 -1.94 -12.25 25.29
N GLY A 67 -3.25 -12.52 25.46
CA GLY A 67 -4.12 -11.66 26.27
C GLY A 67 -4.32 -10.25 25.69
N PHE A 68 -4.35 -10.15 24.36
CA PHE A 68 -4.41 -8.93 23.55
C PHE A 68 -3.16 -8.04 23.64
N TYR A 69 -2.00 -8.68 23.61
CA TYR A 69 -0.71 -8.05 23.41
C TYR A 69 -0.09 -8.49 22.08
N LEU A 70 0.58 -7.58 21.38
CA LEU A 70 1.30 -7.88 20.14
C LEU A 70 2.80 -7.65 20.31
N PRO A 71 3.66 -8.60 19.88
CA PRO A 71 5.10 -8.40 19.85
C PRO A 71 5.51 -7.29 18.88
N LYS A 72 6.59 -6.57 19.20
CA LYS A 72 7.18 -5.52 18.36
C LYS A 72 7.49 -6.02 16.95
N GLU A 73 8.01 -7.24 16.85
CA GLU A 73 8.46 -7.89 15.62
C GLU A 73 7.29 -8.12 14.68
N VAL A 74 6.11 -8.42 15.23
CA VAL A 74 4.89 -8.56 14.46
C VAL A 74 4.49 -7.22 13.87
N LEU A 75 4.60 -6.13 14.63
CA LEU A 75 4.27 -4.79 14.13
C LEU A 75 5.22 -4.33 13.02
N ALA A 76 6.52 -4.63 13.15
CA ALA A 76 7.53 -4.34 12.13
C ALA A 76 7.18 -5.01 10.79
N LYS A 77 6.72 -6.26 10.81
CA LYS A 77 6.27 -6.98 9.59
C LYS A 77 5.09 -6.32 8.85
N HIS A 78 4.42 -5.34 9.46
CA HIS A 78 3.28 -4.64 8.85
C HIS A 78 3.64 -3.23 8.36
N ASN A 79 4.93 -2.89 8.34
CA ASN A 79 5.41 -1.66 7.72
C ASN A 79 4.98 -1.59 6.26
N LYS A 80 4.80 -0.37 5.76
CA LYS A 80 4.38 -0.12 4.39
C LYS A 80 5.02 1.14 3.84
N VAL A 81 5.27 1.11 2.54
CA VAL A 81 5.63 2.31 1.77
C VAL A 81 4.34 3.03 1.38
N VAL A 82 4.32 4.33 1.58
CA VAL A 82 3.21 5.21 1.19
C VAL A 82 3.72 6.21 0.18
N VAL A 83 3.14 6.20 -1.01
CA VAL A 83 3.34 7.24 -2.02
C VAL A 83 2.12 8.15 -1.99
N THR A 84 2.34 9.43 -1.74
CA THR A 84 1.28 10.44 -1.70
C THR A 84 1.37 11.33 -2.93
N ALA A 85 0.28 11.45 -3.67
CA ALA A 85 0.10 12.41 -4.74
C ALA A 85 -0.66 13.64 -4.21
N LYS A 86 -0.06 14.82 -4.34
CA LYS A 86 -0.63 16.10 -3.91
C LYS A 86 -0.63 17.10 -5.04
N SER A 87 -1.63 17.96 -5.05
CA SER A 87 -1.70 19.10 -5.95
C SER A 87 -2.69 20.13 -5.44
N GLU A 88 -2.42 21.40 -5.70
CA GLU A 88 -3.33 22.52 -5.47
C GLU A 88 -4.28 22.74 -6.67
N ASP A 89 -3.79 22.49 -7.89
CA ASP A 89 -4.50 22.77 -9.15
C ASP A 89 -5.12 21.52 -9.80
N ILE A 90 -4.63 20.33 -9.44
CA ILE A 90 -5.07 19.06 -10.01
C ILE A 90 -6.01 18.35 -9.04
N GLY A 91 -7.20 18.05 -9.54
CA GLY A 91 -8.23 17.35 -8.78
C GLY A 91 -7.85 15.89 -8.45
N PRO A 92 -8.68 15.21 -7.64
CA PRO A 92 -8.39 13.86 -7.17
C PRO A 92 -8.17 12.80 -8.26
N SER A 93 -8.83 12.93 -9.42
CA SER A 93 -8.60 12.05 -10.58
C SER A 93 -7.17 12.14 -11.09
N GLY A 94 -6.67 13.35 -11.30
CA GLY A 94 -5.30 13.56 -11.77
C GLY A 94 -4.26 13.13 -10.73
N GLN A 95 -4.56 13.26 -9.44
CA GLN A 95 -3.72 12.71 -8.37
C GLN A 95 -3.68 11.17 -8.39
N LEU A 96 -4.82 10.50 -8.59
CA LEU A 96 -4.83 9.03 -8.76
C LEU A 96 -4.10 8.60 -10.04
N PHE A 97 -4.26 9.35 -11.12
CA PHE A 97 -3.53 9.12 -12.37
C PHE A 97 -2.02 9.18 -12.16
N ALA A 98 -1.52 10.18 -11.42
CA ALA A 98 -0.11 10.27 -11.06
C ALA A 98 0.41 9.03 -10.33
N LEU A 99 -0.39 8.46 -9.41
CA LEU A 99 -0.03 7.23 -8.69
C LEU A 99 0.04 6.02 -9.63
N VAL A 100 -0.82 5.95 -10.64
CA VAL A 100 -0.76 4.86 -11.64
C VAL A 100 0.46 5.02 -12.54
N ARG A 101 0.75 6.23 -13.02
CA ARG A 101 1.97 6.48 -13.82
C ARG A 101 3.24 6.17 -13.02
N PHE A 102 3.24 6.46 -11.71
CA PHE A 102 4.29 6.03 -10.81
C PHE A 102 4.43 4.50 -10.77
N LEU A 103 3.32 3.76 -10.64
CA LEU A 103 3.32 2.29 -10.65
C LEU A 103 3.82 1.70 -11.98
N GLU A 104 3.44 2.29 -13.12
CA GLU A 104 3.94 1.89 -14.44
C GLU A 104 5.45 2.09 -14.55
N ALA A 105 5.97 3.25 -14.10
CA ALA A 105 7.39 3.52 -14.04
C ALA A 105 8.13 2.55 -13.10
N PHE A 106 7.53 2.23 -11.96
CA PHE A 106 8.03 1.24 -11.02
C PHE A 106 8.12 -0.15 -11.63
N ALA A 107 7.04 -0.61 -12.27
CA ALA A 107 7.00 -1.91 -12.92
C ALA A 107 8.00 -1.99 -14.09
N LYS A 108 8.14 -0.92 -14.87
CA LYS A 108 9.14 -0.84 -15.95
C LYS A 108 10.56 -1.04 -15.44
N ARG A 109 10.90 -0.45 -14.28
CA ARG A 109 12.23 -0.57 -13.66
C ARG A 109 12.45 -1.94 -13.02
N ASN A 110 11.45 -2.48 -12.32
CA ASN A 110 11.62 -3.59 -11.38
C ASN A 110 10.97 -4.92 -11.83
N SER A 111 10.51 -5.01 -13.09
CA SER A 111 9.84 -6.22 -13.59
C SER A 111 10.80 -7.39 -13.76
N ASP A 112 12.06 -7.15 -14.10
CA ASP A 112 13.07 -8.19 -14.25
C ASP A 112 13.49 -8.75 -12.89
N THR A 113 13.11 -9.99 -12.60
CA THR A 113 13.39 -10.66 -11.32
C THR A 113 14.88 -10.88 -11.08
N ASP A 114 15.68 -10.91 -12.15
CA ASP A 114 17.09 -11.24 -12.04
C ASP A 114 17.90 -9.99 -11.65
N LYS A 115 17.37 -8.80 -11.97
CA LYS A 115 17.94 -7.49 -11.61
C LYS A 115 17.37 -6.91 -10.32
N ALA A 116 16.14 -7.27 -9.98
CA ALA A 116 15.42 -6.78 -8.81
C ALA A 116 14.73 -7.96 -8.11
N PRO A 117 15.44 -8.83 -7.37
CA PRO A 117 14.90 -10.11 -6.90
C PRO A 117 13.82 -10.00 -5.82
N VAL A 118 13.77 -8.90 -5.06
CA VAL A 118 12.88 -8.76 -3.89
C VAL A 118 11.91 -7.57 -3.95
N SER A 119 11.83 -6.84 -5.07
CA SER A 119 10.97 -5.64 -5.22
C SER A 119 9.49 -5.93 -5.48
N GLY A 120 8.99 -7.11 -5.09
CA GLY A 120 7.58 -7.47 -5.23
C GLY A 120 6.72 -6.82 -4.14
N PHE A 121 5.48 -6.47 -4.45
CA PHE A 121 4.57 -5.88 -3.46
C PHE A 121 3.10 -6.19 -3.76
N TYR A 122 2.26 -5.99 -2.75
CA TYR A 122 0.82 -5.85 -2.88
C TYR A 122 0.38 -4.53 -2.23
N GLY A 123 -0.73 -3.96 -2.67
CA GLY A 123 -1.08 -2.62 -2.24
C GLY A 123 -2.41 -2.14 -2.74
N LYS A 124 -2.75 -0.90 -2.38
CA LYS A 124 -3.97 -0.26 -2.86
C LYS A 124 -3.77 1.23 -3.03
N LEU A 125 -4.35 1.78 -4.08
CA LEU A 125 -4.40 3.21 -4.32
C LEU A 125 -5.83 3.74 -4.23
N GLY A 126 -5.97 4.95 -3.71
CA GLY A 126 -7.26 5.50 -3.38
C GLY A 126 -7.14 6.63 -2.39
N GLY A 127 -7.68 6.40 -1.20
CA GLY A 127 -8.14 7.37 -0.21
C GLY A 127 -7.27 8.61 0.08
N SER A 128 -7.83 9.52 0.88
CA SER A 128 -7.12 10.71 1.33
C SER A 128 -6.28 10.39 2.56
N PHE A 129 -4.97 10.66 2.46
CA PHE A 129 -4.09 10.66 3.63
C PHE A 129 -3.89 12.11 4.07
N ASN A 130 -4.22 12.36 5.33
CA ASN A 130 -4.17 13.64 6.02
C ASN A 130 -5.34 14.61 5.68
N ARG A 131 -6.17 14.90 6.70
CA ARG A 131 -7.35 15.79 6.58
C ARG A 131 -6.99 17.23 6.21
N ARG A 132 -5.73 17.64 6.38
CA ARG A 132 -5.25 19.01 6.09
C ARG A 132 -4.80 19.23 4.65
N HIS A 133 -4.44 18.17 3.91
CA HIS A 133 -4.02 18.27 2.50
C HIS A 133 -4.69 17.15 1.70
N LYS A 134 -5.63 17.50 0.81
CA LYS A 134 -6.48 16.57 0.03
C LYS A 134 -5.69 15.83 -1.05
N GLY A 135 -4.70 15.04 -0.66
CA GLY A 135 -3.96 14.14 -1.55
C GLY A 135 -4.65 12.80 -1.76
N ARG A 136 -4.11 12.01 -2.67
CA ARG A 136 -4.42 10.58 -2.87
C ARG A 136 -3.21 9.74 -2.51
N VAL A 137 -3.42 8.51 -2.05
CA VAL A 137 -2.31 7.63 -1.66
C VAL A 137 -2.34 6.30 -2.34
N LEU A 138 -1.13 5.79 -2.58
CA LEU A 138 -0.80 4.41 -2.83
C LEU A 138 -0.11 3.86 -1.58
N VAL A 139 -0.60 2.72 -1.09
CA VAL A 139 0.01 1.98 0.00
C VAL A 139 0.58 0.69 -0.58
N MET A 140 1.84 0.38 -0.26
CA MET A 140 2.57 -0.79 -0.76
C MET A 140 3.14 -1.58 0.41
N TYR A 141 2.82 -2.87 0.45
CA TYR A 141 3.27 -3.85 1.41
C TYR A 141 4.16 -4.87 0.71
N ALA A 142 5.21 -5.33 1.40
CA ALA A 142 6.10 -6.38 0.91
C ALA A 142 6.05 -7.61 1.82
N GLU A 143 6.72 -8.68 1.41
CA GLU A 143 6.77 -9.95 2.15
C GLU A 143 7.49 -9.82 3.51
N ASN A 144 8.50 -8.95 3.59
CA ASN A 144 9.32 -8.71 4.77
C ASN A 144 9.98 -7.32 4.72
N ASP A 145 10.66 -6.93 5.80
CA ASP A 145 11.29 -5.61 5.94
C ASP A 145 12.38 -5.36 4.89
N GLU A 146 13.21 -6.36 4.56
CA GLU A 146 14.25 -6.22 3.52
C GLU A 146 13.63 -5.91 2.16
N SER A 147 12.62 -6.69 1.77
CA SER A 147 11.85 -6.46 0.54
C SER A 147 11.16 -5.11 0.54
N LEU A 148 10.66 -4.66 1.69
CA LEU A 148 10.01 -3.36 1.83
C LEU A 148 11.00 -2.20 1.66
N LEU A 149 12.21 -2.32 2.21
CA LEU A 149 13.27 -1.33 2.04
C LEU A 149 13.72 -1.23 0.58
N GLU A 150 13.76 -2.34 -0.14
CA GLU A 150 14.06 -2.35 -1.59
C GLU A 150 12.93 -1.71 -2.42
N VAL A 151 11.68 -1.93 -2.03
CA VAL A 151 10.53 -1.22 -2.59
C VAL A 151 10.61 0.29 -2.30
N MET A 152 10.99 0.68 -1.08
CA MET A 152 11.19 2.07 -0.69
C MET A 152 12.29 2.73 -1.51
N ALA A 153 13.48 2.15 -1.55
CA ALA A 153 14.62 2.70 -2.28
C ALA A 153 14.30 2.87 -3.77
N SER A 154 13.60 1.89 -4.36
CA SER A 154 13.09 2.01 -5.72
C SER A 154 12.10 3.17 -5.86
N ALA A 155 11.14 3.29 -4.94
CA ALA A 155 10.14 4.36 -4.96
C ALA A 155 10.78 5.75 -4.85
N GLU A 156 11.78 5.94 -3.99
CA GLU A 156 12.53 7.19 -3.84
C GLU A 156 13.29 7.58 -5.11
N ILE A 157 13.81 6.60 -5.87
CA ILE A 157 14.45 6.86 -7.16
C ILE A 157 13.42 7.25 -8.23
N ILE A 158 12.26 6.58 -8.24
CA ILE A 158 11.25 6.73 -9.29
C ILE A 158 10.42 8.00 -9.11
N ALA A 159 10.03 8.34 -7.88
CA ALA A 159 9.17 9.49 -7.59
C ALA A 159 9.64 10.81 -8.25
N PRO A 160 10.92 11.23 -8.13
CA PRO A 160 11.40 12.45 -8.78
C PRO A 160 11.55 12.32 -10.31
N GLN A 161 11.64 11.09 -10.85
CA GLN A 161 11.72 10.82 -12.29
C GLN A 161 10.34 10.79 -12.94
N CYS A 162 9.31 10.42 -12.18
CA CYS A 162 7.92 10.40 -12.61
C CYS A 162 7.34 11.82 -12.59
N LYS A 163 7.70 12.63 -13.59
CA LYS A 163 7.20 14.00 -13.74
C LYS A 163 5.76 13.99 -14.25
N ILE A 164 4.81 14.25 -13.37
CA ILE A 164 3.40 14.42 -13.72
C ILE A 164 3.04 15.91 -13.59
N PRO A 165 2.60 16.57 -14.68
CA PRO A 165 2.32 18.01 -14.66
C PRO A 165 1.37 18.40 -13.52
N GLY A 166 1.84 19.29 -12.65
CA GLY A 166 1.05 19.83 -11.54
C GLY A 166 0.79 18.86 -10.39
N VAL A 167 1.41 17.68 -10.32
CA VAL A 167 1.27 16.75 -9.19
C VAL A 167 2.62 16.46 -8.54
N GLU A 168 2.71 16.67 -7.23
CA GLU A 168 3.86 16.31 -6.41
C GLU A 168 3.69 14.89 -5.86
N LEU A 169 4.72 14.06 -6.03
CA LEU A 169 4.80 12.72 -5.44
C LEU A 169 5.80 12.73 -4.27
N THR A 170 5.34 12.33 -3.09
CA THR A 170 6.20 12.14 -1.91
C THR A 170 6.13 10.69 -1.46
N VAL A 171 7.28 10.12 -1.08
CA VAL A 171 7.40 8.74 -0.60
C VAL A 171 7.73 8.76 0.89
N SER A 172 7.11 7.87 1.68
CA SER A 172 7.45 7.67 3.08
C SER A 172 7.24 6.23 3.51
N ILE A 173 7.94 5.81 4.57
CA ILE A 173 7.60 4.58 5.30
C ILE A 173 6.64 4.95 6.42
N THR A 174 5.62 4.11 6.61
CA THR A 174 4.72 4.20 7.76
C THR A 174 4.58 2.84 8.40
N ASN A 175 4.46 2.82 9.73
CA ASN A 175 4.38 1.57 10.47
C ASN A 175 2.93 1.03 10.47
N ALA A 176 2.84 -0.30 10.35
CA ALA A 176 1.66 -1.14 10.55
C ALA A 176 0.40 -0.91 9.67
N LEU A 177 -0.59 -1.80 9.80
CA LEU A 177 -1.96 -1.55 9.33
C LEU A 177 -2.41 -0.19 9.85
N SER A 178 -2.96 0.66 8.99
CA SER A 178 -3.08 2.12 9.21
C SER A 178 -3.74 2.54 10.54
N ALA A 179 -4.51 1.64 11.14
CA ALA A 179 -5.16 1.84 12.42
C ALA A 179 -4.46 1.13 13.61
N LEU A 180 -3.73 0.01 13.40
CA LEU A 180 -3.14 -0.80 14.48
C LEU A 180 -2.26 0.01 15.46
N PRO A 181 -1.29 0.84 15.02
CA PRO A 181 -0.49 1.68 15.91
C PRO A 181 -1.33 2.51 16.88
N ARG A 182 -2.43 3.06 16.37
CA ARG A 182 -3.33 3.92 17.15
C ARG A 182 -4.16 3.14 18.16
N LEU A 183 -4.18 1.81 18.07
CA LEU A 183 -4.85 0.89 18.98
C LEU A 183 -3.90 0.31 20.03
N LEU A 184 -2.61 0.59 19.94
CA LEU A 184 -1.59 0.03 20.83
C LEU A 184 -1.17 1.04 21.89
N THR A 185 -1.09 0.59 23.14
CA THR A 185 -0.54 1.38 24.24
C THR A 185 0.97 1.51 24.08
N GLY A 186 1.49 2.73 24.24
CA GLY A 186 2.93 2.98 24.27
C GLY A 186 3.66 2.86 22.92
N PHE A 187 2.93 2.57 21.83
CA PHE A 187 3.54 2.40 20.50
C PHE A 187 4.21 3.69 19.99
N ASP A 188 3.49 4.81 20.05
CA ASP A 188 4.02 6.12 19.63
C ASP A 188 4.71 6.88 20.79
N ASP A 189 4.75 6.31 22.00
CA ASP A 189 5.28 6.95 23.21
C ASP A 189 6.81 6.75 23.33
N PRO A 190 7.63 7.81 23.29
CA PRO A 190 9.08 7.71 23.44
C PRO A 190 9.53 7.19 24.82
N GLU A 191 8.81 7.51 25.90
CA GLU A 191 9.14 7.06 27.26
C GLU A 191 8.84 5.57 27.40
N TYR A 192 7.71 5.11 26.84
CA TYR A 192 7.41 3.68 26.83
C TYR A 192 8.45 2.89 26.04
N ARG A 193 8.92 3.42 24.91
CA ARG A 193 9.97 2.77 24.10
C ARG A 193 11.32 2.71 24.82
N SER A 194 11.67 3.72 25.63
CA SER A 194 12.93 3.72 26.38
C SER A 194 12.96 2.66 27.49
N THR A 195 11.80 2.16 27.93
CA THR A 195 11.72 1.02 28.87
C THR A 195 12.18 -0.31 28.28
N GLY A 196 12.35 -0.40 26.95
CA GLY A 196 12.70 -1.66 26.28
C GLY A 196 11.52 -2.61 26.07
N ALA A 197 10.27 -2.13 26.22
CA ALA A 197 9.08 -2.94 26.01
C ALA A 197 9.03 -3.61 24.63
N THR A 198 8.87 -4.93 24.60
CA THR A 198 8.77 -5.75 23.39
C THR A 198 7.34 -6.18 23.08
N MET A 199 6.40 -5.96 24.00
CA MET A 199 4.99 -6.33 23.88
C MET A 199 4.09 -5.10 24.03
N PHE A 200 3.15 -4.91 23.11
CA PHE A 200 2.26 -3.75 23.07
C PHE A 200 0.81 -4.16 23.30
N LYS A 201 0.17 -3.54 24.30
CA LYS A 201 -1.23 -3.83 24.64
C LYS A 201 -2.18 -3.24 23.61
N ILE A 202 -3.17 -4.01 23.16
CA ILE A 202 -4.32 -3.51 22.39
C ILE A 202 -5.29 -2.85 23.37
N LYS A 203 -5.51 -1.54 23.22
CA LYS A 203 -6.36 -0.74 24.12
C LYS A 203 -7.85 -0.81 23.80
N ASP A 204 -8.19 -1.22 22.58
CA ASP A 204 -9.56 -1.32 22.07
C ASP A 204 -9.66 -2.57 21.19
N VAL A 205 -10.08 -3.67 21.82
CA VAL A 205 -10.20 -4.99 21.18
C VAL A 205 -11.30 -5.00 20.11
N THR A 206 -12.40 -4.29 20.34
CA THR A 206 -13.50 -4.19 19.36
C THR A 206 -13.01 -3.54 18.07
N LYS A 207 -12.32 -2.41 18.20
CA LYS A 207 -11.76 -1.72 17.03
C LYS A 207 -10.61 -2.49 16.38
N PHE A 208 -9.84 -3.25 17.17
CA PHE A 208 -8.84 -4.17 16.63
C PHE A 208 -9.48 -5.21 15.71
N HIS A 209 -10.52 -5.90 16.16
CA HIS A 209 -11.24 -6.86 15.31
C HIS A 209 -11.86 -6.19 14.08
N THR A 210 -12.42 -4.98 14.20
CA THR A 210 -12.92 -4.23 13.03
C THR A 210 -11.83 -4.04 11.97
N VAL A 211 -10.61 -3.68 12.38
CA VAL A 211 -9.47 -3.52 11.46
C VAL A 211 -9.04 -4.85 10.85
N LEU A 212 -9.09 -5.95 11.60
CA LEU A 212 -8.81 -7.27 11.06
C LEU A 212 -9.87 -7.70 10.04
N ASP A 213 -11.15 -7.44 10.31
CA ASP A 213 -12.24 -7.76 9.39
C ASP A 213 -12.14 -6.94 8.09
N GLU A 214 -11.78 -5.65 8.18
CA GLU A 214 -11.45 -4.85 6.99
C GLU A 214 -10.30 -5.47 6.19
N ALA A 215 -9.25 -5.95 6.85
CA ALA A 215 -8.13 -6.62 6.19
C ALA A 215 -8.55 -7.95 5.52
N ARG A 216 -9.38 -8.76 6.19
CA ARG A 216 -9.96 -10.00 5.62
C ARG A 216 -10.81 -9.70 4.38
N GLN A 217 -11.59 -8.62 4.39
CA GLN A 217 -12.39 -8.19 3.23
C GLN A 217 -11.52 -7.67 2.08
N ASP A 218 -10.30 -7.21 2.37
CA ASP A 218 -9.35 -6.73 1.37
C ASP A 218 -8.56 -7.86 0.71
N GLN A 219 -8.20 -8.91 1.46
CA GLN A 219 -7.43 -10.06 0.95
C GLN A 219 -7.95 -10.63 -0.38
N PRO A 220 -9.26 -10.94 -0.57
CA PRO A 220 -9.75 -11.52 -1.82
C PRO A 220 -9.75 -10.54 -3.00
N LYS A 221 -9.49 -9.24 -2.77
CA LYS A 221 -9.42 -8.23 -3.83
C LYS A 221 -8.03 -8.15 -4.47
N TYR A 222 -7.00 -8.73 -3.85
CA TYR A 222 -5.69 -8.86 -4.48
C TYR A 222 -5.68 -10.05 -5.43
N ILE A 223 -5.37 -9.80 -6.70
CA ILE A 223 -5.29 -10.82 -7.75
C ILE A 223 -3.82 -11.19 -7.99
N PHE A 224 -3.50 -12.47 -8.17
CA PHE A 224 -2.10 -12.93 -8.33
C PHE A 224 -1.80 -13.51 -9.72
N GLU A 225 -2.85 -13.73 -10.50
CA GLU A 225 -2.79 -14.24 -11.85
C GLU A 225 -3.56 -13.28 -12.76
N ALA A 226 -3.03 -13.04 -13.96
CA ALA A 226 -3.78 -12.31 -14.96
C ALA A 226 -4.97 -13.17 -15.39
N THR A 227 -6.19 -12.65 -15.29
CA THR A 227 -7.37 -13.34 -15.82
C THR A 227 -7.15 -13.56 -17.33
N PRO A 228 -7.29 -14.79 -17.85
CA PRO A 228 -7.25 -15.02 -19.29
C PRO A 228 -8.27 -14.12 -19.98
N ARG A 229 -7.84 -13.41 -21.03
CA ARG A 229 -8.74 -12.63 -21.88
C ARG A 229 -9.62 -13.53 -22.73
#